data_AF-A0A9Q5ZC88-F1
#
_entry.id   AF-A0A9Q5ZC88-F1
#
_cell.length_a   1.000
_cell.length_b   1.000
_cell.length_c   1.000
_cell.angle_alpha   90.00
_cell.angle_beta   90.00
_cell.angle_gamma   90.00
#
_symmetry.space_group_name_H-M   'P 1'
#
loop_
_entity.id
_entity.type
_entity.pdbx_description
1 polymer ?
#
loop_
_entity_poly.entity_id
_entity_poly.type
_entity_poly.pdbx_seq_one_letter_code
_entity_poly.pdbx_strand_id
1 'polypeptide(L)'
;MNEPTKNINESQFMDFFLAALKDKALLDKFMNIKGDKDALLSLAAEYGYNLSRESLEPGVKRVMDIIEPIVFDESSNLGIN
;
A
#
# COMPACT_ATOMS: atom_id res chain seq x y z
N MET A 1 -22.43 -21.78 5.33
CA MET A 1 -21.99 -20.39 5.49
C MET A 1 -20.90 -20.17 4.46
N ASN A 2 -21.20 -19.42 3.39
CA ASN A 2 -20.18 -19.05 2.42
C ASN A 2 -19.48 -17.82 2.99
N GLU A 3 -18.29 -18.00 3.56
CA GLU A 3 -17.42 -16.85 3.80
C GLU A 3 -17.18 -16.17 2.46
N PRO A 4 -17.35 -14.84 2.34
CA PRO A 4 -16.93 -14.15 1.14
C PRO A 4 -15.44 -14.45 1.01
N THR A 5 -15.05 -15.07 -0.10
CA THR A 5 -13.67 -15.29 -0.48
C THR A 5 -12.97 -13.94 -0.49
N LYS A 6 -12.48 -13.53 0.66
CA LYS A 6 -11.58 -12.40 0.84
C LYS A 6 -10.43 -12.74 -0.09
N ASN A 7 -10.30 -12.03 -1.21
CA ASN A 7 -9.24 -12.26 -2.17
C ASN A 7 -7.94 -12.36 -1.38
N ILE A 8 -7.41 -13.58 -1.23
CA ILE A 8 -6.28 -13.88 -0.33
C ILE A 8 -5.10 -12.96 -0.70
N ASN A 9 -5.00 -12.70 -2.00
CA ASN A 9 -4.12 -11.74 -2.66
C ASN A 9 -4.27 -10.31 -2.13
N GLU A 10 -5.47 -9.76 -2.01
CA GLU A 10 -5.71 -8.40 -1.51
C GLU A 10 -5.39 -8.27 -0.01
N SER A 11 -5.64 -9.34 0.76
CA SER A 11 -5.32 -9.37 2.20
C SER A 11 -3.81 -9.28 2.45
N GLN A 12 -2.99 -9.99 1.69
CA GLN A 12 -1.54 -9.98 1.86
C GLN A 12 -0.90 -8.64 1.52
N PHE A 13 -1.42 -7.95 0.49
CA PHE A 13 -0.95 -6.60 0.14
C PHE A 13 -1.24 -5.61 1.28
N MET A 14 -2.44 -5.69 1.85
CA MET A 14 -2.81 -4.83 2.98
C MET A 14 -1.96 -5.12 4.22
N ASP A 15 -1.61 -6.38 4.48
CA ASP A 15 -0.73 -6.75 5.59
C ASP A 15 0.70 -6.20 5.40
N PHE A 16 1.21 -6.23 4.16
CA PHE A 16 2.48 -5.58 3.80
C PHE A 16 2.42 -4.07 4.01
N PHE A 17 1.36 -3.41 3.54
CA PHE A 17 1.20 -1.97 3.74
C PHE A 17 1.05 -1.60 5.23
N LEU A 18 0.36 -2.41 6.03
CA LEU A 18 0.28 -2.21 7.48
C LEU A 18 1.63 -2.35 8.16
N ALA A 19 2.50 -3.25 7.68
CA ALA A 19 3.88 -3.32 8.15
C ALA A 19 4.67 -2.07 7.75
N ALA A 20 4.48 -1.58 6.51
CA ALA A 20 5.08 -0.32 6.07
C ALA A 20 4.64 0.86 6.95
N LEU A 21 3.36 0.99 7.30
CA LEU A 21 2.88 2.05 8.20
C LEU A 21 3.50 2.02 9.60
N LYS A 22 3.94 0.84 10.07
CA LYS A 22 4.57 0.68 11.39
C LYS A 22 6.10 0.91 11.36
N ASP A 23 6.71 0.84 10.19
CA ASP A 23 8.14 1.05 9.98
C ASP A 23 8.36 2.19 8.99
N LYS A 24 8.74 3.36 9.52
CA LYS A 24 9.00 4.55 8.72
C LYS A 24 9.98 4.30 7.56
N ALA A 25 11.03 3.51 7.79
CA ALA A 25 12.01 3.24 6.73
C ALA A 25 11.40 2.37 5.62
N LEU A 26 10.51 1.45 5.97
CA LEU A 26 9.76 0.66 4.99
C LEU A 26 8.71 1.50 4.26
N LEU A 27 8.01 2.40 4.96
CA LEU A 27 7.07 3.34 4.34
C LEU A 27 7.77 4.26 3.34
N ASP A 28 8.93 4.82 3.69
CA ASP A 28 9.69 5.70 2.80
C ASP A 28 10.12 4.94 1.54
N LYS A 29 10.60 3.70 1.69
CA LYS A 29 10.91 2.82 0.54
C LYS A 29 9.67 2.57 -0.32
N PHE A 30 8.55 2.21 0.30
CA PHE A 30 7.29 1.97 -0.39
C PHE A 30 6.85 3.20 -1.19
N MET A 31 6.86 4.39 -0.58
CA MET A 31 6.43 5.64 -1.22
C MET A 31 7.33 6.05 -2.39
N ASN A 32 8.62 5.73 -2.32
CA ASN A 32 9.57 5.96 -3.42
C ASN A 32 9.34 5.02 -4.61
N ILE A 33 8.90 3.78 -4.36
CA ILE A 33 8.75 2.76 -5.41
C ILE A 33 7.29 2.43 -5.74
N LYS A 34 6.31 3.14 -5.18
CA LYS A 34 4.86 2.85 -5.34
C LYS A 34 4.37 2.72 -6.79
N GLY A 35 5.07 3.34 -7.75
CA GLY A 35 4.77 3.28 -9.18
C GLY A 35 5.47 2.14 -9.93
N ASP A 36 6.42 1.46 -9.29
CA ASP A 36 7.18 0.36 -9.85
C ASP A 36 6.73 -0.97 -9.23
N LYS A 37 5.96 -1.74 -10.02
CA LYS A 37 5.38 -3.00 -9.59
C LYS A 37 6.44 -4.06 -9.26
N ASP A 38 7.56 -4.09 -9.98
CA ASP A 38 8.61 -5.11 -9.79
C ASP A 38 9.47 -4.78 -8.58
N ALA A 39 9.72 -3.49 -8.34
CA ALA A 39 10.35 -3.03 -7.12
C ALA A 39 9.47 -3.32 -5.88
N LEU A 40 8.15 -3.12 -5.97
CA LEU A 40 7.23 -3.46 -4.88
C LEU A 40 7.18 -4.97 -4.58
N LEU A 41 7.17 -5.83 -5.61
CA LEU A 41 7.27 -7.29 -5.41
C LEU A 41 8.55 -7.66 -4.67
N SER A 42 9.67 -7.09 -5.10
CA SER A 42 10.98 -7.35 -4.52
C SER A 42 11.05 -6.88 -3.07
N LEU A 43 10.58 -5.66 -2.79
CA LEU A 43 10.52 -5.12 -1.43
C LEU A 43 9.60 -5.95 -0.53
N ALA A 44 8.43 -6.38 -1.01
CA ALA A 44 7.55 -7.23 -0.23
C ALA A 44 8.21 -8.57 0.10
N ALA A 45 8.87 -9.20 -0.87
CA ALA A 45 9.57 -10.47 -0.68
C ALA A 45 10.73 -10.36 0.32
N GLU A 46 11.50 -9.26 0.31
CA GLU A 46 12.55 -8.96 1.30
C GLU A 46 12.02 -8.94 2.73
N TYR A 47 10.76 -8.54 2.92
CA TYR A 47 10.09 -8.46 4.21
C TYR A 47 9.20 -9.69 4.50
N GLY A 48 9.31 -10.75 3.70
CA GLY A 48 8.62 -12.02 3.90
C GLY A 48 7.19 -12.08 3.37
N TYR A 49 6.76 -11.09 2.58
CA TYR A 49 5.45 -11.05 1.94
C TYR A 49 5.55 -11.56 0.50
N ASN A 50 4.86 -12.67 0.22
CA ASN A 50 4.88 -13.28 -1.11
C ASN A 50 3.71 -12.76 -1.95
N LEU A 51 3.81 -11.51 -2.41
CA LEU A 51 2.78 -10.86 -3.21
C LEU A 51 2.78 -11.40 -4.64
N SER A 52 1.59 -11.49 -5.24
CA SER A 52 1.45 -11.78 -6.66
C SER A 52 1.31 -10.49 -7.45
N ARG A 53 1.73 -10.50 -8.72
CA ARG A 53 1.52 -9.35 -9.60
C ARG A 53 0.02 -8.98 -9.75
N GLU A 54 -0.86 -9.97 -9.61
CA GLU A 54 -2.32 -9.81 -9.63
C GLU A 54 -2.85 -9.08 -8.39
N SER A 55 -2.20 -9.23 -7.23
CA SER A 55 -2.61 -8.57 -5.99
C SER A 55 -2.14 -7.13 -5.87
N LEU A 56 -1.08 -6.79 -6.62
CA LEU A 56 -0.39 -5.52 -6.54
C LEU A 56 -1.21 -4.34 -7.02
N GLU A 57 -1.84 -4.46 -8.19
CA GLU A 57 -2.59 -3.36 -8.79
C GLU A 57 -3.83 -2.95 -7.98
N PRO A 58 -4.73 -3.88 -7.58
CA PRO A 58 -5.83 -3.52 -6.69
C PRO A 58 -5.33 -3.07 -5.31
N GLY A 59 -4.24 -3.66 -4.81
CA GLY A 59 -3.65 -3.30 -3.52
C GLY A 59 -3.09 -1.87 -3.48
N VAL A 60 -2.23 -1.51 -4.44
CA VAL A 60 -1.65 -0.17 -4.55
C VAL A 60 -2.74 0.87 -4.72
N LYS A 61 -3.73 0.61 -5.61
CA LYS A 61 -4.86 1.52 -5.80
C LYS A 61 -5.61 1.76 -4.49
N ARG A 62 -5.95 0.70 -3.77
CA ARG A 62 -6.67 0.79 -2.49
C ARG A 62 -5.87 1.54 -1.43
N VAL A 63 -4.56 1.35 -1.41
CA VAL A 63 -3.66 2.12 -0.55
C VAL A 63 -3.71 3.59 -0.91
N MET A 64 -3.54 3.96 -2.20
CA MET A 64 -3.64 5.36 -2.63
C MET A 64 -5.00 5.96 -2.28
N ASP A 65 -6.11 5.24 -2.46
CA ASP A 65 -7.45 5.71 -2.07
C ASP A 65 -7.55 6.03 -0.55
N ILE A 66 -6.72 5.40 0.30
CA ILE A 66 -6.66 5.64 1.75
C ILE A 66 -5.73 6.80 2.10
N ILE A 67 -4.54 6.88 1.49
CA ILE A 67 -3.53 7.90 1.83
C ILE A 67 -3.67 9.20 1.06
N GLU A 68 -4.19 9.19 -0.17
CA GLU A 68 -4.36 10.43 -0.96
C GLU A 68 -5.17 11.49 -0.21
N PRO A 69 -6.33 11.18 0.42
CA PRO A 69 -7.08 12.18 1.17
C PRO A 69 -6.28 12.76 2.35
N ILE A 70 -5.45 11.94 3.00
CA ILE A 70 -4.65 12.33 4.16
C ILE A 70 -3.49 13.24 3.73
N VAL A 71 -2.86 12.94 2.59
CA VAL A 71 -1.75 13.72 2.02
C VAL A 71 -2.26 15.02 1.37
N PHE A 72 -3.46 15.01 0.77
CA PHE A 72 -4.04 16.21 0.12
C PHE A 72 -4.68 17.20 1.10
N ASP A 73 -5.15 16.75 2.27
CA ASP A 73 -5.77 17.63 3.27
C ASP A 73 -4.73 18.54 3.97
N GLU A 74 -3.46 18.11 4.08
CA GLU A 74 -2.38 18.98 4.57
C GLU A 74 -2.07 20.15 3.61
N SER A 75 -2.31 20.00 2.31
CA SER A 75 -2.16 21.09 1.33
C SER A 75 -3.37 22.03 1.26
N SER A 76 -4.53 21.66 1.82
CA SER A 76 -5.76 22.46 1.73
C SER A 76 -5.97 23.37 2.96
N ASN A 77 -5.20 23.18 4.03
CA ASN A 77 -5.29 24.00 5.26
C ASN A 77 -4.21 25.11 5.36
N LEU A 78 -3.62 25.51 4.23
CA LEU A 78 -2.79 26.71 4.13
C LEU A 78 -3.50 27.78 3.30
N GLY A 79 -4.47 28.44 3.93
CA GLY A 79 -4.75 29.86 3.72
C GLY A 79 -5.51 30.26 2.44
N ILE A 80 -6.82 30.42 2.58
CA ILE A 80 -7.51 31.60 2.02
C ILE A 80 -8.30 32.24 3.16
N ASN A 81 -7.65 33.17 3.86
CA ASN A 81 -8.31 34.28 4.56
C ASN A 81 -8.37 35.47 3.59
#